data_AF-A0A4Y2LLB6-F1
#
_entry.id   AF-A0A4Y2LLB6-F1
#
_cell.length_a   1.000
_cell.length_b   1.000
_cell.length_c   1.000
_cell.angle_alpha   90.00
_cell.angle_beta   90.00
_cell.angle_gamma   90.00
#
_symmetry.space_group_name_H-M   'P 1'
#
loop_
_entity.id
_entity.type
_entity.pdbx_description
1 polymer ?
#
loop_
_entity_poly.entity_id
_entity_poly.type
_entity_poly.pdbx_seq_one_letter_code
_entity_poly.pdbx_strand_id
1 'polypeptide(L)'
;GVPEASGKFRYAVTDFPSQVSHKGVLVAATLVDLKKEAIPVRVLNLDHKPKTIDKGAVIAKCEPVVDIVARPQEFSESLCFPSILENLEGLNEEQRTAVKELLQEFQNLFSTSDSDVGRCNMTQHRINTGNHPPIKQYPRRLPLAKKEEAERLV
;
A
#
# COMPACT_ATOMS: atom_id res chain seq x y z
N GLY A 1 -19.33 2.48 13.64
CA GLY A 1 -19.30 3.91 13.32
C GLY A 1 -17.87 4.27 12.99
N VAL A 2 -17.61 4.73 11.76
CA VAL A 2 -16.28 5.22 11.36
C VAL A 2 -16.05 6.54 12.08
N PRO A 3 -14.93 6.74 12.80
CA PRO A 3 -14.66 8.00 13.47
C PRO A 3 -14.44 9.08 12.41
N GLU A 4 -15.29 10.10 12.47
CA GLU A 4 -15.21 11.31 11.66
C GLU A 4 -13.86 12.00 11.93
N ALA A 5 -12.91 11.83 11.02
CA ALA A 5 -11.63 12.55 11.05
C ALA A 5 -11.77 14.02 10.61
N SER A 6 -13.01 14.53 10.50
CA SER A 6 -13.37 15.81 9.88
C SER A 6 -12.85 17.06 10.61
N GLY A 7 -12.26 16.90 11.81
CA GLY A 7 -11.78 18.04 12.60
C GLY A 7 -10.34 18.50 12.36
N LYS A 8 -9.46 17.67 11.76
CA LYS A 8 -8.00 17.82 11.97
C LYS A 8 -7.20 18.34 10.78
N PHE A 9 -7.70 18.24 9.55
CA PHE A 9 -6.98 18.69 8.37
C PHE A 9 -7.89 19.59 7.53
N ARG A 10 -7.48 20.85 7.34
CA ARG A 10 -8.29 21.90 6.68
C ARG A 10 -7.72 22.33 5.35
N TYR A 11 -6.53 21.86 5.01
CA TYR A 11 -5.81 22.27 3.82
C TYR A 11 -5.20 21.06 3.13
N ALA A 12 -5.08 21.13 1.82
CA ALA A 12 -4.37 20.18 0.98
C ALA A 12 -3.11 20.87 0.44
N VAL A 13 -1.98 20.20 0.57
CA VAL A 13 -0.75 20.52 -0.15
C VAL A 13 -0.73 19.68 -1.41
N THR A 14 -0.63 20.29 -2.57
CA THR A 14 -0.58 19.63 -3.88
C THR A 14 0.59 20.16 -4.70
N ASP A 15 1.00 19.41 -5.72
CA ASP A 15 2.11 19.81 -6.59
C ASP A 15 1.89 21.20 -7.20
N PHE A 16 2.97 21.97 -7.38
CA PHE A 16 2.94 23.27 -8.06
C PHE A 16 3.51 23.09 -9.48
N PRO A 17 2.65 22.72 -10.46
CA PRO A 17 3.11 22.24 -11.76
C PRO A 17 3.97 23.27 -12.51
N SER A 18 3.69 24.57 -12.34
CA SER A 18 4.39 25.64 -13.05
C SER A 18 5.84 25.88 -12.60
N GLN A 19 6.33 25.30 -11.50
CA GLN A 19 7.71 25.50 -11.04
C GLN A 19 8.49 24.22 -10.73
N VAL A 20 7.84 23.14 -10.27
CA VAL A 20 8.54 21.98 -9.69
C VAL A 20 8.42 20.73 -10.54
N SER A 21 7.23 20.45 -11.07
CA SER A 21 7.01 19.33 -12.00
C SER A 21 7.94 19.38 -13.23
N HIS A 22 8.17 20.58 -13.78
CA HIS A 22 9.10 20.80 -14.91
C HIS A 22 10.58 20.54 -14.58
N LYS A 23 10.97 20.37 -13.31
CA LYS A 23 12.35 20.05 -12.89
C LYS A 23 12.57 18.55 -12.65
N GLY A 24 11.55 17.71 -12.86
CA GLY A 24 11.60 16.27 -12.57
C GLY A 24 11.47 15.97 -11.07
N VAL A 25 10.83 16.86 -10.33
CA VAL A 25 10.53 16.71 -8.90
C VAL A 25 9.02 16.73 -8.73
N LEU A 26 8.47 15.80 -7.97
CA LEU A 26 7.05 15.75 -7.63
C LEU A 26 6.84 15.97 -6.14
N VAL A 27 5.76 16.66 -5.81
CA VAL A 27 5.26 16.77 -4.44
C VAL A 27 4.01 15.91 -4.27
N ALA A 28 4.00 15.04 -3.25
CA ALA A 28 2.85 14.20 -2.99
C ALA A 28 1.70 15.00 -2.37
N ALA A 29 0.49 14.80 -2.90
CA ALA A 29 -0.71 15.40 -2.36
C ALA A 29 -0.94 14.92 -0.91
N THR A 30 -1.07 15.85 0.03
CA THR A 30 -1.20 15.54 1.47
C THR A 30 -2.17 16.49 2.15
N LEU A 31 -3.01 15.98 3.04
CA LEU A 31 -3.86 16.79 3.92
C LEU A 31 -3.06 17.27 5.14
N VAL A 32 -3.11 18.57 5.42
CA VAL A 32 -2.29 19.22 6.46
C VAL A 32 -3.10 20.15 7.37
N ASP A 33 -2.53 20.43 8.53
CA ASP A 33 -3.01 21.44 9.47
C ASP A 33 -1.98 22.58 9.54
N LEU A 34 -2.38 23.78 9.09
CA LEU A 34 -1.51 24.96 9.09
C LEU A 34 -1.25 25.53 10.48
N LYS A 35 -1.93 25.03 11.54
CA LYS A 35 -1.63 25.42 12.92
C LYS A 35 -0.30 24.86 13.44
N LYS A 36 0.32 23.93 12.72
CA LYS A 36 1.61 23.36 13.07
C LYS A 36 2.73 24.30 12.66
N GLU A 37 3.78 24.37 13.48
CA GLU A 37 4.97 25.18 13.24
C GLU A 37 5.71 24.78 11.95
N ALA A 38 5.72 23.48 11.63
CA ALA A 38 6.29 22.95 10.40
C ALA A 38 5.30 22.00 9.72
N ILE A 39 5.22 22.12 8.39
CA ILE A 39 4.37 21.28 7.55
C ILE A 39 5.26 20.27 6.82
N PRO A 40 5.16 18.97 7.12
CA PRO A 40 5.93 17.97 6.41
C PRO A 40 5.41 17.82 4.97
N VAL A 41 6.31 17.85 4.00
CA VAL A 41 6.02 17.65 2.58
C VAL A 41 6.83 16.46 2.07
N ARG A 42 6.18 15.53 1.38
CA ARG A 42 6.87 14.40 0.73
C ARG A 42 7.22 14.77 -0.69
N VAL A 43 8.48 14.62 -1.03
CA VAL A 43 9.04 14.99 -2.34
C VAL A 43 9.66 13.74 -2.98
N LEU A 44 9.40 13.54 -4.26
CA LEU A 44 9.96 12.47 -5.07
C LEU A 44 10.80 13.07 -6.20
N ASN A 45 12.05 12.64 -6.30
CA ASN A 45 12.87 12.90 -7.48
C ASN A 45 12.57 11.82 -8.53
N LEU A 46 12.07 12.22 -9.69
CA LEU A 46 11.80 11.31 -10.82
C LEU A 46 13.05 11.04 -11.67
N ASP A 47 14.13 11.78 -11.41
CA ASP A 47 15.39 11.67 -12.13
C ASP A 47 16.42 10.89 -11.29
N HIS A 48 17.40 10.30 -11.96
CA HIS A 48 18.53 9.62 -11.32
C HIS A 48 19.64 10.60 -10.91
N LYS A 49 19.53 11.87 -11.33
CA LYS A 49 20.46 12.94 -10.97
C LYS A 49 19.98 13.70 -9.73
N PRO A 50 20.89 14.14 -8.84
CA PRO A 50 20.55 15.00 -7.71
C PRO A 50 19.81 16.27 -8.15
N LYS A 51 18.81 16.69 -7.39
CA LYS A 51 18.05 17.94 -7.59
C LYS A 51 18.18 18.81 -6.35
N THR A 52 18.50 20.08 -6.55
CA THR A 52 18.60 21.07 -5.47
C THR A 52 17.33 21.90 -5.39
N ILE A 53 16.82 22.10 -4.19
CA ILE A 53 15.70 22.99 -3.90
C ILE A 53 16.25 24.12 -3.04
N ASP A 54 16.30 25.32 -3.60
CA ASP A 54 16.83 26.49 -2.90
C ASP A 54 15.85 26.99 -1.83
N LYS A 55 16.40 27.60 -0.77
CA LYS A 55 15.57 28.24 0.26
C LYS A 55 14.70 29.32 -0.36
N GLY A 56 13.39 29.28 -0.09
CA GLY A 56 12.40 30.21 -0.65
C GLY A 56 11.80 29.77 -1.99
N ALA A 57 12.25 28.64 -2.56
CA ALA A 57 11.58 28.05 -3.71
C ALA A 57 10.16 27.60 -3.34
N VAL A 58 9.18 27.94 -4.18
CA VAL A 58 7.80 27.45 -4.02
C VAL A 58 7.72 26.06 -4.62
N ILE A 59 7.41 25.06 -3.78
CA ILE A 59 7.39 23.66 -4.20
C ILE A 59 5.99 23.05 -4.34
N ALA A 60 4.99 23.68 -3.75
CA ALA A 60 3.65 23.14 -3.67
C ALA A 60 2.64 24.28 -3.55
N LYS A 61 1.40 24.01 -3.97
CA LYS A 61 0.24 24.85 -3.64
C LYS A 61 -0.39 24.36 -2.35
N CYS A 62 -0.92 25.28 -1.54
CA CYS A 62 -1.73 24.94 -0.39
C CYS A 62 -3.13 25.53 -0.56
N GLU A 63 -4.17 24.70 -0.52
CA GLU A 63 -5.56 25.09 -0.76
C GLU A 63 -6.47 24.60 0.37
N PRO A 64 -7.52 25.36 0.73
CA PRO A 64 -8.48 24.90 1.73
C PRO A 64 -9.29 23.70 1.22
N VAL A 65 -9.54 22.74 2.09
CA VAL A 65 -10.34 21.54 1.81
C VAL A 65 -11.73 21.74 2.37
N VAL A 66 -12.74 21.59 1.50
CA VAL A 66 -14.16 21.79 1.85
C VAL A 66 -14.77 20.54 2.47
N ASP A 67 -14.42 19.36 1.95
CA ASP A 67 -14.95 18.08 2.40
C ASP A 67 -13.90 16.98 2.27
N ILE A 68 -13.88 16.06 3.24
CA ILE A 68 -13.05 14.87 3.24
C ILE A 68 -13.98 13.66 3.17
N VAL A 69 -14.22 13.19 1.95
CA VAL A 69 -14.95 11.97 1.75
C VAL A 69 -14.01 10.80 1.98
N ALA A 70 -14.28 10.00 3.01
CA ALA A 70 -13.68 8.68 3.13
C ALA A 70 -14.20 7.85 1.96
N ARG A 71 -13.41 7.76 0.88
CA ARG A 71 -13.61 6.66 -0.06
C ARG A 71 -13.32 5.40 0.74
N PRO A 72 -14.25 4.43 0.80
CA PRO A 72 -13.83 3.07 1.08
C PRO A 72 -12.63 2.82 0.18
N GLN A 73 -11.56 2.22 0.72
CA GLN A 73 -10.61 1.55 -0.15
C GLN A 73 -11.42 0.45 -0.85
N GLU A 74 -12.10 0.82 -1.92
CA GLU A 74 -12.21 -0.07 -3.05
C GLU A 74 -10.76 -0.23 -3.46
N PHE A 75 -10.13 -1.29 -2.93
CA PHE A 75 -9.03 -1.91 -3.60
C PHE A 75 -9.53 -2.11 -5.03
N SER A 76 -9.21 -1.17 -5.92
CA SER A 76 -9.19 -1.41 -7.34
C SER A 76 -7.92 -2.22 -7.65
N GLU A 77 -7.65 -3.24 -6.84
CA GLU A 77 -7.22 -4.48 -7.43
C GLU A 77 -8.43 -4.88 -8.25
N SER A 78 -8.30 -4.85 -9.57
CA SER A 78 -9.21 -5.59 -10.44
C SER A 78 -9.58 -6.87 -9.70
N LEU A 79 -10.82 -6.98 -9.26
CA LEU A 79 -11.34 -8.17 -8.58
C LEU A 79 -10.91 -9.33 -9.47
N CYS A 80 -9.82 -10.00 -9.10
CA CYS A 80 -9.35 -11.14 -9.85
C CYS A 80 -10.40 -12.16 -9.51
N PHE A 81 -11.38 -12.27 -10.40
CA PHE A 81 -12.45 -13.23 -10.31
C PHE A 81 -11.74 -14.55 -10.04
N PRO A 82 -11.93 -15.17 -8.85
CA PRO A 82 -11.14 -16.32 -8.50
C PRO A 82 -11.28 -17.34 -9.62
N SER A 83 -10.17 -17.83 -10.19
CA SER A 83 -10.20 -18.85 -11.26
C SER A 83 -10.98 -20.11 -10.84
N ILE A 84 -11.22 -20.26 -9.53
CA ILE A 84 -12.15 -21.20 -8.89
C ILE A 84 -13.57 -21.11 -9.49
N LEU A 85 -14.04 -19.92 -9.86
CA LEU A 85 -15.37 -19.70 -10.42
C LEU A 85 -15.50 -20.19 -11.87
N GLU A 86 -14.39 -20.43 -12.56
CA GLU A 86 -14.37 -20.95 -13.93
C GLU A 86 -14.50 -22.49 -13.96
N ASN A 87 -14.13 -23.18 -12.88
CA ASN A 87 -14.04 -24.65 -12.82
C ASN A 87 -15.09 -25.30 -11.89
N LEU A 88 -16.34 -24.82 -11.92
CA LEU A 88 -17.46 -25.40 -11.16
C LEU A 88 -18.14 -26.54 -11.94
N GLU A 89 -17.41 -27.64 -12.15
CA GLU A 89 -17.93 -28.85 -12.81
C GLU A 89 -18.86 -29.66 -11.87
N GLY A 90 -19.83 -30.38 -12.45
CA GLY A 90 -20.73 -31.27 -11.70
C GLY A 90 -21.87 -30.60 -10.91
N LEU A 91 -21.97 -29.27 -10.96
CA LEU A 91 -23.05 -28.49 -10.36
C LEU A 91 -24.10 -28.08 -11.39
N ASN A 92 -25.36 -27.98 -10.95
CA ASN A 92 -26.40 -27.36 -11.76
C ASN A 92 -26.30 -25.81 -11.72
N GLU A 93 -27.07 -25.12 -12.55
CA GLU A 93 -26.98 -23.65 -12.68
C GLU A 93 -27.38 -22.90 -11.41
N GLU A 94 -28.35 -23.40 -10.66
CA GLU A 94 -28.76 -22.83 -9.37
C GLU A 94 -27.65 -22.92 -8.33
N GLN A 95 -27.02 -24.09 -8.22
CA GLN A 95 -25.87 -24.33 -7.33
C GLN A 95 -24.67 -23.49 -7.73
N ARG A 96 -24.38 -23.36 -9.03
CA ARG A 96 -23.32 -22.49 -9.53
C ARG A 96 -23.54 -21.03 -9.15
N THR A 97 -24.79 -20.58 -9.22
CA THR A 97 -25.16 -19.21 -8.86
C THR A 97 -25.01 -18.99 -7.35
N ALA A 98 -25.52 -19.92 -6.53
CA ALA A 98 -25.38 -19.85 -5.08
C ALA A 98 -23.91 -19.87 -4.61
N VAL A 99 -23.07 -20.68 -5.25
CA VAL A 99 -21.62 -20.73 -4.95
C VAL A 99 -20.93 -19.43 -5.37
N LYS A 100 -21.31 -18.84 -6.51
CA LYS A 100 -20.78 -17.54 -6.95
C LYS A 100 -21.13 -16.44 -5.96
N GLU A 101 -22.39 -16.37 -5.52
CA GLU A 101 -22.85 -15.38 -4.55
C GLU A 101 -22.11 -15.53 -3.21
N LEU A 102 -21.97 -16.75 -2.71
CA LEU A 102 -21.22 -17.04 -1.47
C LEU A 102 -19.76 -16.59 -1.56
N LEU A 103 -19.06 -16.94 -2.65
CA LEU A 103 -17.64 -16.60 -2.82
C LEU A 103 -17.43 -15.10 -3.01
N GLN A 104 -18.40 -14.39 -3.60
CA GLN A 104 -18.40 -12.93 -3.68
C GLN A 104 -18.64 -12.30 -2.31
N GLU A 105 -19.62 -12.80 -1.55
CA GLU A 105 -19.95 -12.27 -0.22
C GLU A 105 -18.78 -12.42 0.76
N PHE A 106 -18.11 -13.57 0.75
CA PHE A 106 -17.03 -13.89 1.67
C PHE A 106 -15.64 -13.81 1.01
N GLN A 107 -15.49 -13.02 -0.05
CA GLN A 107 -14.24 -12.89 -0.78
C GLN A 107 -13.05 -12.57 0.14
N ASN A 108 -13.25 -11.71 1.13
CA ASN A 108 -12.22 -11.29 2.08
C ASN A 108 -11.73 -12.40 3.03
N LEU A 109 -12.40 -13.55 3.07
CA LEU A 109 -11.99 -14.72 3.86
C LEU A 109 -11.15 -15.71 3.04
N PHE A 110 -11.23 -15.65 1.72
CA PHE A 110 -10.51 -16.56 0.83
C PHE A 110 -9.28 -15.85 0.24
N SER A 111 -8.14 -16.52 0.31
CA SER A 111 -6.93 -16.04 -0.36
C SER A 111 -7.12 -16.13 -1.87
N THR A 112 -6.91 -15.02 -2.57
CA THR A 112 -7.13 -14.92 -4.02
C THR A 112 -5.88 -15.22 -4.84
N SER A 113 -4.69 -15.20 -4.24
CA SER A 113 -3.41 -15.52 -4.88
C SER A 113 -2.35 -15.86 -3.83
N ASP A 114 -1.21 -16.42 -4.28
CA ASP A 114 -0.06 -16.72 -3.40
C ASP A 114 0.51 -15.46 -2.70
N SER A 115 0.23 -14.27 -3.24
CA SER A 115 0.62 -12.97 -2.67
C SER A 115 -0.35 -12.46 -1.60
N ASP A 116 -1.56 -13.04 -1.51
CA ASP A 116 -2.61 -12.64 -0.58
C ASP A 116 -2.39 -13.30 0.80
N VAL A 117 -1.34 -12.82 1.46
CA VAL A 117 -0.90 -13.30 2.77
C VAL A 117 -1.56 -12.48 3.88
N GLY A 118 -2.35 -13.16 4.71
CA GLY A 118 -3.05 -12.53 5.83
C GLY A 118 -2.13 -11.97 6.92
N ARG A 119 -2.62 -10.97 7.66
CA ARG A 119 -1.92 -10.38 8.82
C ARG A 119 -2.82 -10.33 10.04
N CYS A 120 -2.38 -10.96 11.12
CA CYS A 120 -3.04 -10.84 12.43
C CYS A 120 -2.41 -9.69 13.25
N ASN A 121 -3.23 -8.79 13.77
CA ASN A 121 -2.81 -7.68 14.63
C ASN A 121 -3.12 -7.91 16.12
N MET A 122 -3.84 -8.98 16.47
CA MET A 122 -4.32 -9.22 17.83
C MET A 122 -3.20 -9.60 18.80
N THR A 123 -2.19 -10.32 18.33
CA THR A 123 -1.09 -10.83 19.16
C THR A 123 0.25 -10.51 18.50
N GLN A 124 1.18 -10.03 19.30
CA GLN A 124 2.58 -9.90 18.92
C GLN A 124 3.42 -10.80 19.83
N HIS A 125 4.29 -11.59 19.23
CA HIS A 125 5.18 -12.48 19.97
C HIS A 125 6.57 -11.87 20.09
N ARG A 126 7.16 -11.90 21.28
CA ARG A 126 8.55 -11.53 21.50
C ARG A 126 9.41 -12.79 21.55
N ILE A 127 10.43 -12.86 20.70
CA ILE A 127 11.46 -13.90 20.78
C ILE A 127 12.48 -13.47 21.85
N ASN A 128 12.58 -14.22 22.94
CA ASN A 128 13.49 -13.91 24.05
C ASN A 128 14.87 -14.52 23.77
N THR A 129 15.79 -13.73 23.22
CA THR A 129 17.19 -14.14 22.96
C THR A 129 18.11 -13.98 24.18
N GLY A 130 17.60 -13.51 25.32
CA GLY A 130 18.39 -13.22 26.51
C GLY A 130 19.50 -12.20 26.23
N ASN A 131 20.68 -12.42 26.81
CA ASN A 131 21.87 -11.58 26.62
C ASN A 131 22.84 -12.11 25.54
N HIS A 132 22.37 -13.05 24.69
CA HIS A 132 23.25 -13.65 23.69
C HIS A 132 23.59 -12.63 22.59
N PRO A 133 24.87 -12.47 22.22
CA PRO A 133 25.26 -11.56 21.14
C PRO A 133 24.70 -12.03 19.79
N PRO A 134 24.43 -11.12 18.83
CA PRO A 134 24.02 -11.51 17.48
C PRO A 134 25.03 -12.45 16.81
N ILE A 135 24.55 -13.49 16.16
CA ILE A 135 25.40 -14.45 15.44
C ILE A 135 25.36 -14.10 13.95
N LYS A 136 26.52 -13.77 13.38
CA LYS A 136 26.68 -13.60 11.93
C LYS A 136 27.08 -14.93 11.30
N GLN A 137 26.19 -15.50 10.49
CA GLN A 137 26.48 -16.69 9.68
C GLN A 137 26.46 -16.33 8.20
N TYR A 138 27.49 -16.75 7.46
CA TYR A 138 27.50 -16.59 6.01
C TYR A 138 26.49 -17.56 5.38
N PRO A 139 25.65 -17.10 4.42
CA PRO A 139 24.77 -17.99 3.68
C PRO A 139 25.56 -19.11 3.01
N ARG A 140 25.09 -20.35 3.12
CA ARG A 140 25.72 -21.47 2.42
C ARG A 140 25.35 -21.44 0.94
N ARG A 141 26.28 -21.82 0.07
CA ARG A 141 26.02 -21.91 -1.38
C ARG A 141 24.97 -22.99 -1.64
N LEU A 142 23.90 -22.64 -2.35
CA LEU A 142 22.92 -23.60 -2.82
C LEU A 142 23.48 -24.40 -4.01
N PRO A 143 23.25 -25.72 -4.10
CA PRO A 143 23.53 -26.51 -5.30
C PRO A 143 22.85 -25.91 -6.52
N LEU A 144 23.49 -25.98 -7.69
CA LEU A 144 22.97 -25.37 -8.93
C LEU A 144 21.52 -25.78 -9.23
N ALA A 145 21.19 -27.06 -9.07
CA ALA A 145 19.86 -27.61 -9.31
C ALA A 145 18.75 -27.02 -8.41
N LYS A 146 19.10 -26.37 -7.29
CA LYS A 146 18.13 -25.79 -6.33
C LYS A 146 18.10 -24.26 -6.35
N LYS A 147 18.98 -23.62 -7.13
CA LYS A 147 19.06 -22.15 -7.15
C LYS A 147 17.80 -21.53 -7.74
N GLU A 148 17.36 -22.03 -8.88
CA GLU A 148 16.20 -21.51 -9.60
C GLU A 148 14.92 -21.61 -8.76
N GLU A 149 14.68 -22.76 -8.11
CA GLU A 149 13.53 -22.93 -7.23
C GLU A 149 13.58 -22.02 -6.01
N ALA A 150 14.77 -21.86 -5.39
CA ALA A 150 14.93 -20.98 -4.25
C ALA A 150 14.71 -19.51 -4.64
N GLU A 151 15.13 -19.09 -5.83
CA GLU A 151 14.87 -17.75 -6.37
C GLU A 151 13.37 -17.53 -6.68
N ARG A 152 12.63 -18.57 -7.08
CA ARG A 152 11.18 -18.50 -7.34
C ARG A 152 10.34 -18.33 -6.06
N LEU A 153 10.84 -18.84 -4.92
CA LEU A 153 10.11 -18.86 -3.65
C LEU A 153 10.31 -17.60 -2.79
N VAL A 154 11.14 -16.65 -3.24
CA VAL A 154 11.48 -15.40 -2.54
C VAL A 154 10.78 -14.24 -3.21
#